data_AF-A0A953JL07-F1
#
_entry.id   AF-A0A953JL07-F1
#
_cell.length_a   1.000
_cell.length_b   1.000
_cell.length_c   1.000
_cell.angle_alpha   90.00
_cell.angle_beta   90.00
_cell.angle_gamma   90.00
#
_symmetry.space_group_name_H-M   'P 1'
#
loop_
_entity.id
_entity.type
_entity.pdbx_description
1 polymer ?
#
loop_
_entity_poly.entity_id
_entity_poly.type
_entity_poly.pdbx_seq_one_letter_code
_entity_poly.pdbx_strand_id
1 'polypeptide(L)'
;LPVPELAEAAFNTPAGGVTAPVHSPFGWHVLKVVKIEPGHTKSFEEVREQLRNDLAQEKAADMAFERANQVEDALAGGATLQEAAERYHLGFKLVRTDASGNDPDGKPVELPVIEAARPALLHAIFTAERGAPPKLQETEAGFVAVDLRDVTPPALRPFESVEPQVRAAWIADAKRRSQEERAASLLAATRGGKPLAEAAKEAGLGSREVGGLQRDQRQNAAVPPEILAPVFELKQNEATMAPTRDGFAVAQLLEITRPDPDAEPDALRSLRSQVEQAMAQDLEAQWLAALRARADVRVNQRLVETIAQP
;
A
#
# COMPACT_ATOMS: atom_id res chain seq x y z
N LEU A 1 0.05 28.17 29.42
CA LEU A 1 1.42 28.31 29.95
C LEU A 1 1.44 27.72 31.35
N PRO A 2 2.10 26.57 31.58
CA PRO A 2 2.03 25.85 32.85
C PRO A 2 2.92 26.45 33.97
N VAL A 3 3.76 27.45 33.65
CA VAL A 3 4.63 28.14 34.61
C VAL A 3 4.02 29.51 34.95
N PRO A 4 3.57 29.75 36.20
CA PRO A 4 2.82 30.95 36.57
C PRO A 4 3.55 32.26 36.27
N GLU A 5 4.85 32.34 36.53
CA GLU A 5 5.66 33.56 36.36
C GLU A 5 5.78 33.94 34.87
N LEU A 6 5.92 32.94 34.00
CA LEU A 6 5.94 33.14 32.54
C LEU A 6 4.55 33.45 32.00
N ALA A 7 3.50 32.83 32.56
CA ALA A 7 2.11 33.11 32.19
C ALA A 7 1.72 34.54 32.53
N GLU A 8 1.98 34.99 33.75
CA GLU A 8 1.67 36.34 34.22
C GLU A 8 2.42 37.39 33.39
N ALA A 9 3.72 37.19 33.14
CA ALA A 9 4.49 38.11 32.31
C ALA A 9 3.98 38.15 30.86
N ALA A 10 3.60 37.01 30.28
CA ALA A 10 3.06 36.93 28.93
C ALA A 10 1.67 37.59 28.81
N PHE A 11 0.77 37.38 29.77
CA PHE A 11 -0.59 37.93 29.74
C PHE A 11 -0.64 39.43 30.07
N ASN A 12 0.32 39.94 30.84
CA ASN A 12 0.43 41.38 31.15
C ASN A 12 1.15 42.18 30.04
N THR A 13 1.76 41.51 29.06
CA THR A 13 2.50 42.19 27.99
C THR A 13 1.58 42.44 26.78
N PRO A 14 1.51 43.68 26.26
CA PRO A 14 0.70 43.99 25.07
C PRO A 14 1.15 43.21 23.82
N ALA A 15 0.23 43.05 22.86
CA ALA A 15 0.56 42.46 21.55
C ALA A 15 1.69 43.23 20.85
N GLY A 16 2.64 42.50 20.29
CA GLY A 16 3.90 43.02 19.73
C GLY A 16 4.99 43.30 20.76
N GLY A 17 4.66 43.30 22.05
CA GLY A 17 5.56 43.62 23.15
C GLY A 17 6.52 42.50 23.51
N VAL A 18 7.62 42.88 24.16
CA VAL A 18 8.64 41.97 24.70
C VAL A 18 8.67 42.15 26.21
N THR A 19 8.64 41.06 26.97
CA THR A 19 8.71 41.10 28.43
C THR A 19 10.09 41.58 28.88
N ALA A 20 10.19 42.13 30.08
CA ALA A 20 11.48 42.15 30.77
C ALA A 20 11.99 40.71 30.99
N PRO A 21 13.29 40.48 31.22
CA PRO A 21 13.79 39.16 31.60
C PRO A 21 13.05 38.63 32.83
N VAL A 22 12.36 37.50 32.66
CA VAL A 22 11.61 36.82 33.71
C VAL A 22 12.44 35.65 34.19
N HIS A 23 12.65 35.57 35.50
CA HIS A 23 13.31 34.42 36.10
C HIS A 23 12.28 33.33 36.40
N SER A 24 12.50 32.13 35.86
CA SER A 24 11.71 30.94 36.16
C SER A 24 12.62 29.80 36.65
N PRO A 25 12.06 28.67 37.12
CA PRO A 25 12.86 27.50 37.50
C PRO A 25 13.77 26.96 36.37
N PHE A 26 13.51 27.34 35.12
CA PHE A 26 14.30 26.96 33.95
C PHE A 26 15.34 28.01 33.54
N GLY A 27 15.53 29.07 34.34
CA GLY A 27 16.45 30.17 34.10
C GLY A 27 15.76 31.46 33.62
N TRP A 28 16.51 32.32 32.91
CA TRP A 28 16.02 33.62 32.46
C TRP A 28 15.37 33.53 31.08
N HIS A 29 14.17 34.10 30.96
CA HIS A 29 13.37 34.05 29.74
C HIS A 29 12.93 35.45 29.32
N VAL A 30 12.89 35.69 28.02
CA VAL A 30 12.31 36.89 27.43
C VAL A 30 11.24 36.44 26.44
N LEU A 31 9.98 36.79 26.67
CA LEU A 31 8.87 36.40 25.82
C LEU A 31 8.48 37.56 24.92
N LYS A 32 8.18 37.28 23.65
CA LYS A 32 7.57 38.24 22.73
C LYS A 32 6.12 37.83 22.49
N VAL A 33 5.18 38.69 22.86
CA VAL A 33 3.77 38.46 22.58
C VAL A 33 3.53 38.83 21.12
N VAL A 34 3.39 37.85 20.24
CA VAL A 34 3.22 38.11 18.80
C VAL A 34 1.83 38.66 18.50
N LYS A 35 0.79 38.11 19.14
CA LYS A 35 -0.61 38.47 18.96
C LYS A 35 -1.39 38.11 20.23
N ILE A 36 -2.45 38.85 20.52
CA ILE A 36 -3.44 38.51 21.56
C ILE A 36 -4.74 38.16 20.84
N GLU A 37 -5.26 36.96 21.09
CA GLU A 37 -6.55 36.51 20.58
C GLU A 37 -7.56 36.49 21.74
N PRO A 38 -8.66 37.27 21.67
CA PRO A 38 -9.69 37.22 22.71
C PRO A 38 -10.27 35.82 22.85
N GLY A 39 -10.55 35.39 24.08
CA GLY A 39 -11.29 34.15 24.31
C GLY A 39 -12.67 34.22 23.66
N HIS A 40 -12.99 33.24 22.82
CA HIS A 40 -14.31 33.12 22.19
C HIS A 40 -15.13 32.05 22.89
N THR A 41 -16.26 32.43 23.49
CA THR A 41 -17.26 31.49 23.97
C THR A 41 -18.18 31.13 22.82
N LYS A 42 -18.23 29.84 22.45
CA LYS A 42 -19.16 29.37 21.43
C LYS A 42 -20.60 29.60 21.89
N SER A 43 -21.37 30.34 21.10
CA SER A 43 -22.80 30.55 21.26
C SER A 43 -23.60 29.30 20.91
N PHE A 44 -24.85 29.21 21.37
CA PHE A 44 -25.73 28.09 21.05
C PHE A 44 -25.88 27.91 19.54
N GLU A 45 -26.05 28.98 18.76
CA GLU A 45 -26.20 28.88 17.30
C GLU A 45 -24.94 28.29 16.62
N GLU A 46 -23.74 28.55 17.17
CA GLU A 46 -22.48 27.99 16.64
C GLU A 46 -22.33 26.49 16.92
N VAL A 47 -22.96 25.97 17.98
CA VAL A 47 -22.89 24.54 18.35
C VAL A 47 -24.21 23.80 18.17
N ARG A 48 -25.25 24.47 17.69
CA ARG A 48 -26.62 23.93 17.60
C ARG A 48 -26.66 22.64 16.79
N GLU A 49 -26.02 22.62 15.62
CA GLU A 49 -25.98 21.43 14.77
C GLU A 49 -25.15 20.30 15.39
N GLN A 50 -24.06 20.64 16.09
CA GLN A 50 -23.28 19.66 16.83
C GLN A 50 -24.14 19.02 17.95
N LEU A 51 -24.74 19.83 18.80
CA LEU A 51 -25.62 19.36 19.89
C LEU A 51 -26.82 18.57 19.38
N ARG A 52 -27.40 18.97 18.24
CA ARG A 52 -28.46 18.24 17.57
C ARG A 52 -27.99 16.84 17.15
N ASN A 53 -26.80 16.74 16.56
CA ASN A 53 -26.23 15.47 16.14
C ASN A 53 -25.87 14.59 17.34
N ASP A 54 -25.26 15.16 18.38
CA ASP A 54 -24.91 14.45 19.61
C ASP A 54 -26.16 13.86 20.29
N LEU A 55 -27.20 14.68 20.47
CA LEU A 55 -28.49 14.22 21.04
C LEU A 55 -29.20 13.21 20.13
N ALA A 56 -29.08 13.35 18.80
CA ALA A 56 -29.64 12.39 17.87
C ALA A 56 -28.92 11.04 17.95
N GLN A 57 -27.59 11.04 18.13
CA GLN A 57 -26.81 9.82 18.32
C GLN A 57 -27.14 9.13 19.64
N GLU A 58 -27.25 9.88 20.74
CA GLU A 58 -27.66 9.36 22.04
C GLU A 58 -29.04 8.68 21.97
N LYS A 59 -30.04 9.38 21.42
CA LYS A 59 -31.39 8.81 21.24
C LYS A 59 -31.40 7.62 20.29
N ALA A 60 -30.57 7.62 19.25
CA ALA A 60 -30.46 6.50 18.33
C ALA A 60 -29.88 5.26 19.02
N ALA A 61 -28.90 5.43 19.92
CA ALA A 61 -28.35 4.35 20.72
C ALA A 61 -29.39 3.77 21.69
N ASP A 62 -30.12 4.62 22.41
CA ASP A 62 -31.22 4.18 23.30
C ASP A 62 -32.28 3.38 22.54
N MET A 63 -32.74 3.92 21.40
CA MET A 63 -33.73 3.25 20.56
C MET A 63 -33.20 1.93 19.98
N ALA A 64 -31.91 1.85 19.64
CA ALA A 64 -31.30 0.62 19.16
C ALA A 64 -31.27 -0.44 20.28
N PHE A 65 -30.93 -0.06 21.50
CA PHE A 65 -30.91 -0.95 22.66
C PHE A 65 -32.31 -1.45 23.04
N GLU A 66 -33.32 -0.57 23.01
CA GLU A 66 -34.72 -0.96 23.24
C GLU A 66 -35.21 -1.96 22.18
N ARG A 67 -34.91 -1.73 20.90
CA ARG A 67 -35.26 -2.66 19.82
C ARG A 67 -34.48 -3.97 19.93
N ALA A 68 -33.21 -3.91 20.32
CA ALA A 68 -32.39 -5.08 20.56
C ALA A 68 -33.02 -6.00 21.61
N ASN A 69 -33.44 -5.46 22.76
CA ASN A 69 -34.13 -6.21 23.80
C ASN A 69 -35.44 -6.84 23.29
N GLN A 70 -36.24 -6.10 22.51
CA GLN A 70 -37.49 -6.63 21.93
C GLN A 70 -37.24 -7.78 20.97
N VAL A 71 -36.18 -7.70 20.15
CA VAL A 71 -35.76 -8.79 19.26
C VAL A 71 -35.32 -9.99 20.10
N GLU A 72 -34.50 -9.78 21.11
CA GLU A 72 -34.00 -10.84 21.98
C GLU A 72 -35.15 -11.58 22.70
N ASP A 73 -36.13 -10.85 23.23
CA ASP A 73 -37.35 -11.42 23.82
C ASP A 73 -38.16 -12.25 22.79
N ALA A 74 -38.29 -11.76 21.55
CA ALA A 74 -38.99 -12.49 20.51
C ALA A 74 -38.26 -13.80 20.14
N LEU A 75 -36.93 -13.77 20.03
CA LEU A 75 -36.11 -14.95 19.76
C LEU A 75 -36.17 -15.95 20.93
N ALA A 76 -36.10 -15.46 22.18
CA ALA A 76 -36.27 -16.29 23.37
C ALA A 76 -37.67 -16.92 23.45
N GLY A 77 -38.69 -16.23 22.94
CA GLY A 77 -40.05 -16.74 22.76
C GLY A 77 -40.23 -17.75 21.62
N GLY A 78 -39.17 -18.05 20.86
CA GLY A 78 -39.17 -19.03 19.78
C GLY A 78 -39.45 -18.47 18.39
N ALA A 79 -39.50 -17.15 18.22
CA ALA A 79 -39.60 -16.55 16.89
C ALA A 79 -38.31 -16.79 16.09
N THR A 80 -38.44 -16.91 14.78
CA THR A 80 -37.31 -16.93 13.85
C THR A 80 -36.75 -15.52 13.62
N LEU A 81 -35.51 -15.41 13.13
CA LEU A 81 -34.92 -14.12 12.73
C LEU A 81 -35.76 -13.39 11.69
N GLN A 82 -36.39 -14.12 10.76
CA GLN A 82 -37.24 -13.52 9.74
C GLN A 82 -38.49 -12.90 10.38
N GLU A 83 -39.18 -13.64 11.25
CA GLU A 83 -40.38 -13.14 11.94
C GLU A 83 -40.06 -11.94 12.85
N ALA A 84 -38.93 -11.98 13.57
CA ALA A 84 -38.48 -10.85 14.38
C ALA A 84 -38.16 -9.63 13.50
N ALA A 85 -37.46 -9.82 12.39
CA ALA A 85 -37.14 -8.73 11.48
C ALA A 85 -38.39 -8.10 10.84
N GLU A 86 -39.35 -8.91 10.42
CA GLU A 86 -40.63 -8.43 9.89
C GLU A 86 -41.42 -7.65 10.96
N ARG A 87 -41.50 -8.18 12.19
CA ARG A 87 -42.24 -7.57 13.31
C ARG A 87 -41.68 -6.21 13.72
N TYR A 88 -40.36 -6.06 13.72
CA TYR A 88 -39.67 -4.85 14.18
C TYR A 88 -39.10 -3.99 13.03
N HIS A 89 -39.49 -4.29 11.78
CA HIS A 89 -39.07 -3.59 10.56
C HIS A 89 -37.54 -3.49 10.41
N LEU A 90 -36.84 -4.60 10.64
CA LEU A 90 -35.39 -4.72 10.55
C LEU A 90 -34.98 -5.36 9.22
N GLY A 91 -33.72 -5.13 8.82
CA GLY A 91 -33.15 -5.76 7.64
C GLY A 91 -32.92 -7.26 7.85
N PHE A 92 -33.41 -8.09 6.93
CA PHE A 92 -33.20 -9.54 6.93
C PHE A 92 -32.80 -10.02 5.55
N LYS A 93 -31.78 -10.90 5.49
CA LYS A 93 -31.42 -11.64 4.28
C LYS A 93 -30.92 -13.03 4.62
N LEU A 94 -31.35 -13.99 3.82
CA LEU A 94 -30.75 -15.31 3.76
C LEU A 94 -29.64 -15.30 2.70
N VAL A 95 -28.41 -15.62 3.10
CA VAL A 95 -27.23 -15.52 2.23
C VAL A 95 -26.35 -16.76 2.33
N ARG A 96 -25.62 -17.06 1.25
CA ARG A 96 -24.49 -18.01 1.26
C ARG A 96 -23.24 -17.22 0.95
N THR A 97 -22.30 -17.17 1.90
CA THR A 97 -21.10 -16.34 1.78
C THR A 97 -19.85 -17.01 2.32
N ASP A 98 -18.68 -16.63 1.78
CA ASP A 98 -17.36 -16.98 2.28
C ASP A 98 -16.85 -15.95 3.33
N ALA A 99 -15.67 -16.20 3.90
CA ALA A 99 -15.09 -15.35 4.93
C ALA A 99 -14.75 -13.93 4.45
N SER A 100 -14.73 -13.72 3.13
CA SER A 100 -14.49 -12.42 2.50
C SER A 100 -15.78 -11.69 2.13
N GLY A 101 -16.95 -12.28 2.39
CA GLY A 101 -18.24 -11.70 2.05
C GLY A 101 -18.65 -11.92 0.59
N ASN A 102 -18.07 -12.91 -0.10
CA ASN A 102 -18.44 -13.26 -1.48
C ASN A 102 -19.35 -14.48 -1.52
N ASP A 103 -20.11 -14.60 -2.60
CA ASP A 103 -20.94 -15.74 -2.91
C ASP A 103 -20.10 -16.87 -3.53
N PRO A 104 -20.69 -18.04 -3.78
CA PRO A 104 -20.00 -19.20 -4.40
C PRO A 104 -19.41 -18.93 -5.79
N ASP A 105 -19.93 -17.95 -6.51
CA ASP A 105 -19.45 -17.52 -7.83
C ASP A 105 -18.36 -16.43 -7.71
N GLY A 106 -18.01 -16.03 -6.48
CA GLY A 106 -17.01 -15.00 -6.17
C GLY A 106 -17.54 -13.57 -6.27
N LYS A 107 -18.86 -13.35 -6.28
CA LYS A 107 -19.46 -12.02 -6.31
C LYS A 107 -19.75 -11.50 -4.89
N PRO A 108 -19.58 -10.21 -4.60
CA PRO A 108 -19.91 -9.66 -3.29
C PRO A 108 -21.38 -9.88 -2.91
N VAL A 109 -21.61 -10.40 -1.71
CA VAL A 109 -22.96 -10.57 -1.16
C VAL A 109 -23.44 -9.25 -0.56
N GLU A 110 -24.67 -8.87 -0.87
CA GLU A 110 -25.32 -7.73 -0.25
C GLU A 110 -25.88 -8.15 1.13
N LEU A 111 -25.38 -7.53 2.20
CA LEU A 111 -25.78 -7.80 3.58
C LEU A 111 -26.67 -6.66 4.09
N PRO A 112 -27.67 -6.93 4.96
CA PRO A 112 -28.62 -5.93 5.44
C PRO A 112 -28.00 -5.04 6.55
N VAL A 113 -26.77 -4.59 6.35
CA VAL A 113 -26.00 -3.76 7.29
C VAL A 113 -25.26 -2.66 6.54
N ILE A 114 -24.88 -1.60 7.26
CA ILE A 114 -23.99 -0.57 6.69
C ILE A 114 -22.59 -1.14 6.45
N GLU A 115 -21.85 -0.57 5.49
CA GLU A 115 -20.51 -1.08 5.12
C GLU A 115 -19.52 -1.10 6.30
N ALA A 116 -19.61 -0.15 7.23
CA ALA A 116 -18.79 -0.14 8.45
C ALA A 116 -19.06 -1.35 9.37
N ALA A 117 -20.28 -1.90 9.35
CA ALA A 117 -20.68 -3.06 10.15
C ALA A 117 -20.37 -4.40 9.47
N ARG A 118 -20.04 -4.40 8.17
CA ARG A 118 -19.83 -5.60 7.38
C ARG A 118 -18.76 -6.53 7.98
N PRO A 119 -17.57 -6.07 8.42
CA PRO A 119 -16.56 -6.95 9.00
C PRO A 119 -17.04 -7.63 10.29
N ALA A 120 -17.76 -6.90 11.15
CA ALA A 120 -18.27 -7.44 12.40
C ALA A 120 -19.35 -8.52 12.16
N LEU A 121 -20.25 -8.30 11.19
CA LEU A 121 -21.22 -9.31 10.78
C LEU A 121 -20.55 -10.55 10.18
N LEU A 122 -19.56 -10.38 9.29
CA LEU A 122 -18.81 -11.51 8.74
C LEU A 122 -18.09 -12.29 9.85
N HIS A 123 -17.47 -11.61 10.80
CA HIS A 123 -16.87 -12.28 11.96
C HIS A 123 -17.92 -13.10 12.73
N ALA A 124 -19.07 -12.50 13.06
CA ALA A 124 -20.16 -13.19 13.75
C ALA A 124 -20.68 -14.43 12.99
N ILE A 125 -20.77 -14.36 11.65
CA ILE A 125 -21.16 -15.49 10.79
C ILE A 125 -20.16 -16.64 10.92
N PHE A 126 -18.85 -16.35 10.87
CA PHE A 126 -17.80 -17.37 10.87
C PHE A 126 -17.43 -17.89 12.27
N THR A 127 -17.88 -17.22 13.33
CA THR A 127 -17.78 -17.69 14.71
C THR A 127 -19.05 -18.40 15.21
N ALA A 128 -20.16 -18.33 14.46
CA ALA A 128 -21.42 -18.95 14.86
C ALA A 128 -21.31 -20.48 14.88
N GLU A 129 -21.86 -21.10 15.93
CA GLU A 129 -21.92 -22.55 16.05
C GLU A 129 -23.17 -23.09 15.34
N ARG A 130 -22.99 -24.16 14.54
CA ARG A 130 -24.10 -24.79 13.84
C ARG A 130 -25.11 -25.35 14.86
N GLY A 131 -26.38 -25.01 14.70
CA GLY A 131 -27.47 -25.50 15.54
C GLY A 131 -27.61 -24.76 16.89
N ALA A 132 -26.76 -23.76 17.15
CA ALA A 132 -27.00 -22.84 18.26
C ALA A 132 -28.22 -21.94 17.93
N PRO A 133 -29.07 -21.60 18.92
CA PRO A 133 -30.14 -20.63 18.71
C PRO A 133 -29.55 -19.27 18.30
N PRO A 134 -30.22 -18.51 17.42
CA PRO A 134 -29.75 -17.20 17.04
C PRO A 134 -29.68 -16.30 18.27
N LYS A 135 -28.56 -15.60 18.42
CA LYS A 135 -28.34 -14.64 19.50
C LYS A 135 -28.02 -13.28 18.90
N LEU A 136 -28.56 -12.24 19.53
CA LEU A 136 -28.21 -10.88 19.21
C LEU A 136 -26.82 -10.57 19.79
N GLN A 137 -25.98 -9.93 18.98
CA GLN A 137 -24.63 -9.54 19.33
C GLN A 137 -24.48 -8.04 19.11
N GLU A 138 -23.92 -7.36 20.10
CA GLU A 138 -23.54 -5.96 19.99
C GLU A 138 -22.19 -5.84 19.26
N THR A 139 -22.11 -4.90 18.34
CA THR A 139 -20.92 -4.57 17.56
C THR A 139 -20.71 -3.06 17.59
N GLU A 140 -19.52 -2.59 17.21
CA GLU A 140 -19.22 -1.16 17.11
C GLU A 140 -20.19 -0.38 16.19
N ALA A 141 -20.86 -1.08 15.28
CA ALA A 141 -21.78 -0.51 14.31
C ALA A 141 -23.26 -0.84 14.57
N GLY A 142 -23.59 -1.39 15.74
CA GLY A 142 -24.96 -1.73 16.16
C GLY A 142 -25.15 -3.21 16.49
N PHE A 143 -26.40 -3.69 16.42
CA PHE A 143 -26.76 -5.06 16.78
C PHE A 143 -26.96 -5.96 15.56
N VAL A 144 -26.41 -7.17 15.61
CA VAL A 144 -26.56 -8.18 14.56
C VAL A 144 -26.94 -9.52 15.17
N ALA A 145 -27.77 -10.29 14.47
CA ALA A 145 -28.06 -11.67 14.84
C ALA A 145 -27.88 -12.56 13.61
N VAL A 146 -27.29 -13.74 13.84
CA VAL A 146 -27.00 -14.71 12.79
C VAL A 146 -27.58 -16.06 13.18
N ASP A 147 -28.18 -16.74 12.22
CA ASP A 147 -28.66 -18.10 12.33
C ASP A 147 -27.91 -18.96 11.29
N LEU A 148 -26.92 -19.73 11.75
CA LEU A 148 -26.09 -20.56 10.88
C LEU A 148 -26.85 -21.84 10.49
N ARG A 149 -27.42 -21.83 9.28
CA ARG A 149 -28.22 -22.93 8.73
C ARG A 149 -27.39 -24.11 8.24
N ASP A 150 -26.34 -23.84 7.46
CA ASP A 150 -25.47 -24.87 6.90
C ASP A 150 -24.06 -24.34 6.65
N VAL A 151 -23.08 -25.23 6.63
CA VAL A 151 -21.69 -24.94 6.26
C VAL A 151 -21.33 -25.83 5.08
N THR A 152 -21.02 -25.20 3.95
CA THR A 152 -20.52 -25.91 2.77
C THR A 152 -19.02 -26.19 2.97
N PRO A 153 -18.59 -27.46 3.03
CA PRO A 153 -17.19 -27.79 3.24
C PRO A 153 -16.33 -27.36 2.03
N PRO A 154 -15.02 -27.12 2.24
CA PRO A 154 -14.13 -26.81 1.13
C PRO A 154 -14.13 -27.98 0.13
N ALA A 155 -14.43 -27.66 -1.13
CA ALA A 155 -14.44 -28.61 -2.22
C ALA A 155 -13.65 -28.05 -3.41
N LEU A 156 -13.09 -28.93 -4.22
CA LEU A 156 -12.55 -28.52 -5.52
C LEU A 156 -13.70 -28.01 -6.38
N ARG A 157 -13.47 -26.88 -7.05
CA ARG A 157 -14.42 -26.36 -8.04
C ARG A 157 -14.60 -27.41 -9.15
N PRO A 158 -15.84 -27.76 -9.52
CA PRO A 158 -16.09 -28.68 -10.63
C PRO A 158 -15.40 -28.18 -11.90
N PHE A 159 -14.86 -29.09 -12.70
CA PHE A 159 -14.14 -28.73 -13.92
C PHE A 159 -15.00 -27.86 -14.84
N GLU A 160 -16.29 -28.15 -14.96
CA GLU A 160 -17.25 -27.41 -15.77
C GLU A 160 -17.35 -25.93 -15.37
N SER A 161 -17.22 -25.62 -14.06
CA SER A 161 -17.27 -24.25 -13.54
C SER A 161 -15.98 -23.45 -13.83
N VAL A 162 -14.86 -24.15 -14.01
CA VAL A 162 -13.54 -23.54 -14.22
C VAL A 162 -13.00 -23.76 -15.64
N GLU A 163 -13.72 -24.49 -16.49
CA GLU A 163 -13.29 -24.82 -17.86
C GLU A 163 -12.87 -23.58 -18.65
N PRO A 164 -13.61 -22.45 -18.64
CA PRO A 164 -13.20 -21.25 -19.37
C PRO A 164 -11.86 -20.68 -18.86
N GLN A 165 -11.64 -20.72 -17.55
CA GLN A 165 -10.41 -20.23 -16.91
C GLN A 165 -9.23 -21.14 -17.25
N VAL A 166 -9.41 -22.45 -17.15
CA VAL A 166 -8.40 -23.46 -17.47
C VAL A 166 -8.05 -23.41 -18.96
N ARG A 167 -9.05 -23.32 -19.84
CA ARG A 167 -8.85 -23.18 -21.29
C ARG A 167 -8.06 -21.92 -21.61
N ALA A 168 -8.40 -20.78 -21.02
CA ALA A 168 -7.66 -19.53 -21.22
C ALA A 168 -6.20 -19.65 -20.74
N ALA A 169 -5.98 -20.23 -19.55
CA ALA A 169 -4.64 -20.45 -19.01
C ALA A 169 -3.82 -21.41 -19.89
N TRP A 170 -4.42 -22.50 -20.37
CA TRP A 170 -3.76 -23.47 -21.26
C TRP A 170 -3.40 -22.85 -22.61
N ILE A 171 -4.30 -22.05 -23.21
CA ILE A 171 -3.99 -21.33 -24.46
C ILE A 171 -2.84 -20.34 -24.25
N ALA A 172 -2.83 -19.61 -23.12
CA ALA A 172 -1.75 -18.69 -22.79
C ALA A 172 -0.40 -19.41 -22.63
N ASP A 173 -0.39 -20.55 -21.92
CA ASP A 173 0.79 -21.39 -21.74
C ASP A 173 1.31 -21.95 -23.07
N ALA A 174 0.40 -22.50 -23.91
CA ALA A 174 0.75 -23.02 -25.23
C ALA A 174 1.33 -21.93 -26.14
N LYS A 175 0.76 -20.71 -26.12
CA LYS A 175 1.31 -19.56 -26.84
C LYS A 175 2.72 -19.21 -26.36
N ARG A 176 2.92 -19.14 -25.04
CA ARG A 176 4.21 -18.80 -24.44
C ARG A 176 5.28 -19.82 -24.81
N ARG A 177 4.96 -21.11 -24.74
CA ARG A 177 5.86 -22.18 -25.16
C ARG A 177 6.22 -22.08 -26.64
N SER A 178 5.25 -21.80 -27.51
CA SER A 178 5.51 -21.60 -28.94
C SER A 178 6.40 -20.37 -29.22
N GLN A 179 6.23 -19.28 -28.47
CA GLN A 179 7.10 -18.10 -28.55
C GLN A 179 8.53 -18.42 -28.09
N GLU A 180 8.68 -19.19 -27.01
CA GLU A 180 9.97 -19.65 -26.50
C GLU A 180 10.73 -20.48 -27.54
N GLU A 181 10.06 -21.48 -28.12
CA GLU A 181 10.65 -22.35 -29.14
C GLU A 181 11.10 -21.56 -30.37
N ARG A 182 10.31 -20.56 -30.80
CA ARG A 182 10.68 -19.65 -31.90
C ARG A 182 11.87 -18.78 -31.55
N ALA A 183 11.89 -18.16 -30.37
CA ALA A 183 12.99 -17.32 -29.92
C ALA A 183 14.28 -18.14 -29.72
N ALA A 184 14.18 -19.35 -29.18
CA ALA A 184 15.30 -20.28 -29.06
C ALA A 184 15.86 -20.70 -30.43
N SER A 185 14.98 -20.90 -31.42
CA SER A 185 15.39 -21.19 -32.80
C SER A 185 16.15 -20.01 -33.43
N LEU A 186 15.68 -18.78 -33.24
CA LEU A 186 16.40 -17.58 -33.68
C LEU A 186 17.77 -17.47 -33.00
N LEU A 187 17.81 -17.64 -31.68
CA LEU A 187 19.04 -17.59 -30.90
C LEU A 187 20.05 -18.64 -31.40
N ALA A 188 19.61 -19.87 -31.65
CA ALA A 188 20.44 -20.95 -32.18
C ALA A 188 20.96 -20.62 -33.59
N ALA A 189 20.11 -20.12 -34.49
CA ALA A 189 20.52 -19.69 -35.82
C ALA A 189 21.56 -18.56 -35.76
N THR A 190 21.36 -17.59 -34.87
CA THR A 190 22.29 -16.47 -34.69
C THR A 190 23.63 -16.90 -34.09
N ARG A 191 23.61 -17.80 -33.11
CA ARG A 191 24.83 -18.42 -32.57
C ARG A 191 25.56 -19.31 -33.59
N GLY A 192 24.83 -19.86 -34.55
CA GLY A 192 25.37 -20.58 -35.71
C GLY A 192 26.03 -19.69 -36.77
N GLY A 193 26.09 -18.37 -36.55
CA GLY A 193 26.76 -17.41 -37.43
C GLY A 193 25.84 -16.68 -38.40
N LYS A 194 24.53 -16.98 -38.42
CA LYS A 194 23.57 -16.23 -39.24
C LYS A 194 23.26 -14.87 -38.60
N PRO A 195 23.29 -13.73 -39.32
CA PRO A 195 22.85 -12.46 -38.77
C PRO A 195 21.41 -12.53 -38.24
N LEU A 196 21.13 -11.94 -37.07
CA LEU A 196 19.79 -11.98 -36.46
C LEU A 196 18.70 -11.44 -37.39
N ALA A 197 19.01 -10.41 -38.18
CA ALA A 197 18.07 -9.84 -39.15
C ALA A 197 17.65 -10.85 -40.23
N GLU A 198 18.57 -11.69 -40.68
CA GLU A 198 18.27 -12.75 -41.65
C GLU A 198 17.48 -13.88 -41.00
N ALA A 199 17.88 -14.33 -39.81
CA ALA A 199 17.16 -15.36 -39.05
C ALA A 199 15.71 -14.93 -38.74
N ALA A 200 15.51 -13.67 -38.35
CA ALA A 200 14.19 -13.09 -38.10
C ALA A 200 13.34 -13.07 -39.38
N LYS A 201 13.91 -12.62 -40.50
CA LYS A 201 13.22 -12.57 -41.79
C LYS A 201 12.77 -13.95 -42.27
N GLU A 202 13.62 -14.97 -42.15
CA GLU A 202 13.27 -16.36 -42.49
C GLU A 202 12.14 -16.91 -41.61
N ALA A 203 12.12 -16.53 -40.33
CA ALA A 203 11.05 -16.87 -39.40
C ALA A 203 9.75 -16.04 -39.60
N GLY A 204 9.72 -15.14 -40.59
CA GLY A 204 8.58 -14.24 -40.84
C GLY A 204 8.41 -13.15 -39.78
N LEU A 205 9.49 -12.81 -39.07
CA LEU A 205 9.54 -11.81 -38.02
C LEU A 205 10.30 -10.56 -38.47
N GLY A 206 9.98 -9.42 -37.87
CA GLY A 206 10.76 -8.18 -38.04
C GLY A 206 11.95 -8.13 -37.09
N SER A 207 13.02 -7.48 -37.53
CA SER A 207 14.16 -7.10 -36.68
C SER A 207 14.35 -5.60 -36.74
N ARG A 208 14.88 -5.02 -35.66
CA ARG A 208 15.27 -3.61 -35.60
C ARG A 208 16.69 -3.53 -35.05
N GLU A 209 17.52 -2.75 -35.72
CA GLU A 209 18.80 -2.33 -35.17
C GLU A 209 18.58 -1.16 -34.21
N VAL A 210 19.13 -1.28 -33.00
CA VAL A 210 19.05 -0.23 -31.99
C VAL A 210 20.44 0.38 -31.89
N GLY A 211 20.52 1.71 -32.01
CA GLY A 211 21.78 2.45 -31.89
C GLY A 211 22.39 2.37 -30.47
N GLY A 212 23.43 3.16 -30.23
CA GLY A 212 24.23 3.13 -29.00
C GLY A 212 23.38 3.05 -27.72
N LEU A 213 23.47 1.90 -27.05
CA LEU A 213 22.76 1.60 -25.82
C LEU A 213 23.70 1.80 -24.62
N GLN A 214 23.26 2.51 -23.59
CA GLN A 214 24.01 2.68 -22.34
C GLN A 214 23.37 1.90 -21.18
N ARG A 215 24.17 1.57 -20.15
CA ARG A 215 23.73 0.73 -19.01
C ARG A 215 22.67 1.42 -18.13
N ASP A 216 22.65 2.74 -18.11
CA ASP A 216 21.74 3.57 -17.32
C ASP A 216 20.49 4.01 -18.11
N GLN A 217 20.48 3.81 -19.43
CA GLN A 217 19.43 4.27 -20.33
C GLN A 217 18.23 3.31 -20.35
N ARG A 218 17.61 3.13 -19.17
CA ARG A 218 16.41 2.30 -18.95
C ARG A 218 15.15 2.83 -19.67
N GLN A 219 15.22 3.97 -20.33
CA GLN A 219 14.07 4.65 -20.95
C GLN A 219 13.95 4.42 -22.46
N ASN A 220 14.82 3.63 -23.09
CA ASN A 220 14.65 3.33 -24.50
C ASN A 220 13.51 2.33 -24.71
N ALA A 221 12.31 2.82 -25.03
CA ALA A 221 11.10 2.01 -25.26
C ALA A 221 11.27 0.96 -26.39
N ALA A 222 12.31 1.09 -27.22
CA ALA A 222 12.60 0.11 -28.27
C ALA A 222 13.23 -1.19 -27.76
N VAL A 223 13.79 -1.21 -26.54
CA VAL A 223 14.48 -2.39 -25.98
C VAL A 223 13.79 -2.82 -24.68
N PRO A 224 13.28 -4.06 -24.60
CA PRO A 224 12.73 -4.58 -23.35
C PRO A 224 13.75 -4.53 -22.22
N PRO A 225 13.39 -4.07 -21.02
CA PRO A 225 14.35 -3.94 -19.92
C PRO A 225 15.02 -5.27 -19.54
N GLU A 226 14.32 -6.39 -19.76
CA GLU A 226 14.79 -7.74 -19.43
C GLU A 226 15.95 -8.22 -20.31
N ILE A 227 16.09 -7.72 -21.55
CA ILE A 227 17.18 -8.08 -22.46
C ILE A 227 18.43 -7.20 -22.24
N LEU A 228 18.28 -6.04 -21.58
CA LEU A 228 19.36 -5.06 -21.43
C LEU A 228 20.59 -5.64 -20.72
N ALA A 229 20.42 -6.15 -19.50
CA ALA A 229 21.54 -6.66 -18.72
C ALA A 229 22.27 -7.82 -19.44
N PRO A 230 21.59 -8.86 -19.96
CA PRO A 230 22.23 -9.92 -20.73
C PRO A 230 23.01 -9.43 -21.95
N VAL A 231 22.54 -8.40 -22.66
CA VAL A 231 23.24 -7.87 -23.84
C VAL A 231 24.59 -7.24 -23.48
N PHE A 232 24.71 -6.61 -22.31
CA PHE A 232 25.97 -6.01 -21.85
C PHE A 232 27.01 -7.01 -21.36
N GLU A 233 26.65 -8.29 -21.25
CA GLU A 233 27.56 -9.39 -20.92
C GLU A 233 28.12 -10.10 -22.17
N LEU A 234 27.56 -9.78 -23.35
CA LEU A 234 27.93 -10.40 -24.61
C LEU A 234 29.26 -9.88 -25.17
N LYS A 235 29.96 -10.74 -25.91
CA LYS A 235 31.02 -10.32 -26.82
C LYS A 235 30.43 -9.90 -28.17
N GLN A 236 31.21 -9.16 -28.94
CA GLN A 236 30.81 -8.75 -30.28
C GLN A 236 30.39 -9.97 -31.13
N ASN A 237 29.26 -9.82 -31.82
CA ASN A 237 28.54 -10.83 -32.62
C ASN A 237 27.86 -11.97 -31.84
N GLU A 238 27.96 -12.00 -30.51
CA GLU A 238 27.18 -12.96 -29.72
C GLU A 238 25.70 -12.55 -29.63
N ALA A 239 24.86 -13.53 -29.28
CA ALA A 239 23.43 -13.33 -29.14
C ALA A 239 22.91 -13.93 -27.83
N THR A 240 21.85 -13.30 -27.32
CA THR A 240 21.13 -13.67 -26.11
C THR A 240 19.63 -13.64 -26.31
N MET A 241 18.90 -14.23 -25.38
CA MET A 241 17.45 -14.27 -25.34
C MET A 241 16.98 -14.04 -23.90
N ALA A 242 15.88 -13.32 -23.72
CA ALA A 242 15.25 -13.12 -22.42
C ALA A 242 13.71 -13.20 -22.53
N PRO A 243 13.02 -13.73 -21.51
CA PRO A 243 11.57 -13.62 -21.40
C PRO A 243 11.18 -12.15 -21.15
N THR A 244 10.09 -11.71 -21.76
CA THR A 244 9.51 -10.38 -21.58
C THR A 244 8.05 -10.52 -21.11
N ARG A 245 7.40 -9.40 -20.80
CA ARG A 245 5.97 -9.39 -20.42
C ARG A 245 5.05 -10.00 -21.48
N ASP A 246 5.39 -9.80 -22.76
CA ASP A 246 4.54 -10.17 -23.90
C ASP A 246 5.09 -11.37 -24.71
N GLY A 247 6.19 -11.99 -24.27
CA GLY A 247 6.79 -13.15 -24.93
C GLY A 247 8.28 -13.30 -24.65
N PHE A 248 9.09 -13.29 -25.70
CA PHE A 248 10.55 -13.43 -25.64
C PHE A 248 11.21 -12.44 -26.60
N ALA A 249 12.35 -11.88 -26.18
CA ALA A 249 13.21 -11.05 -27.01
C ALA A 249 14.51 -11.79 -27.30
N VAL A 250 15.04 -11.61 -28.51
CA VAL A 250 16.36 -12.10 -28.94
C VAL A 250 17.15 -10.89 -29.40
N ALA A 251 18.39 -10.78 -28.95
CA ALA A 251 19.28 -9.67 -29.30
C ALA A 251 20.64 -10.21 -29.71
N GLN A 252 21.27 -9.53 -30.67
CA GLN A 252 22.63 -9.77 -31.12
C GLN A 252 23.44 -8.49 -30.91
N LEU A 253 24.63 -8.61 -30.32
CA LEU A 253 25.53 -7.49 -30.13
C LEU A 253 26.35 -7.26 -31.41
N LEU A 254 26.11 -6.17 -32.13
CA LEU A 254 26.82 -5.88 -33.39
C LEU A 254 28.16 -5.18 -33.16
N GLU A 255 28.18 -4.19 -32.26
CA GLU A 255 29.35 -3.34 -32.03
C GLU A 255 29.45 -2.93 -30.56
N ILE A 256 30.68 -2.81 -30.06
CA ILE A 256 31.00 -2.25 -28.75
C ILE A 256 31.75 -0.93 -28.97
N THR A 257 31.04 0.18 -28.83
CA THR A 257 31.66 1.50 -28.85
C THR A 257 32.28 1.80 -27.50
N ARG A 258 33.61 1.97 -27.46
CA ARG A 258 34.31 2.40 -26.25
C ARG A 258 34.31 3.93 -26.20
N PRO A 259 33.99 4.55 -25.06
CA PRO A 259 34.13 6.00 -24.93
C PRO A 259 35.60 6.39 -25.11
N ASP A 260 35.82 7.43 -25.91
CA ASP A 260 37.13 8.04 -26.10
C ASP A 260 37.26 9.23 -25.12
N PRO A 261 38.09 9.10 -24.06
CA PRO A 261 38.25 10.16 -23.06
C PRO A 261 38.84 11.45 -23.63
N ASP A 262 39.57 11.38 -24.75
CA ASP A 262 40.16 12.56 -25.40
C ASP A 262 39.14 13.28 -26.30
N ALA A 263 38.14 12.56 -26.80
CA ALA A 263 37.05 13.13 -27.60
C ALA A 263 35.94 13.79 -26.75
N GLU A 264 35.79 13.39 -25.48
CA GLU A 264 34.73 13.86 -24.58
C GLU A 264 35.28 14.42 -23.24
N PRO A 265 36.07 15.51 -23.27
CA PRO A 265 36.73 16.04 -22.07
C PRO A 265 35.76 16.53 -20.99
N ASP A 266 34.56 16.96 -21.37
CA ASP A 266 33.53 17.42 -20.44
C ASP A 266 32.87 16.28 -19.66
N ALA A 267 32.61 15.16 -20.34
CA ALA A 267 32.11 13.94 -19.70
C ALA A 267 33.14 13.37 -18.73
N LEU A 268 34.43 13.35 -19.12
CA LEU A 268 35.52 12.90 -18.27
C LEU A 268 35.68 13.79 -17.03
N ARG A 269 35.62 15.12 -17.19
CA ARG A 269 35.67 16.06 -16.05
C ARG A 269 34.50 15.85 -15.10
N SER A 270 33.29 15.65 -15.62
CA SER A 270 32.09 15.41 -14.81
C SER A 270 32.18 14.10 -14.04
N LEU A 271 32.63 13.02 -14.70
CA LEU A 271 32.85 11.73 -14.08
C LEU A 271 33.93 11.82 -12.99
N ARG A 272 35.04 12.52 -13.26
CA ARG A 272 36.11 12.74 -12.29
C ARG A 272 35.60 13.45 -11.04
N SER A 273 34.85 14.54 -11.19
CA SER A 273 34.27 15.27 -10.06
C SER A 273 33.30 14.39 -9.26
N GLN A 274 32.49 13.55 -9.92
CA GLN A 274 31.58 12.62 -9.23
C GLN A 274 32.35 11.57 -8.43
N VAL A 275 33.41 10.99 -9.01
CA VAL A 275 34.26 10.00 -8.33
C VAL A 275 35.01 10.64 -7.16
N GLU A 276 35.57 11.84 -7.33
CA GLU A 276 36.24 12.58 -6.26
C GLU A 276 35.27 12.90 -5.11
N GLN A 277 34.03 13.31 -5.42
CA GLN A 277 33.02 13.56 -4.41
C GLN A 277 32.59 12.29 -3.68
N ALA A 278 32.40 11.18 -4.40
CA ALA A 278 32.07 9.89 -3.79
C ALA A 278 33.20 9.37 -2.88
N MET A 279 34.45 9.51 -3.31
CA MET A 279 35.63 9.17 -2.50
C MET A 279 35.74 10.06 -1.25
N ALA A 280 35.47 11.36 -1.37
CA ALA A 280 35.49 12.28 -0.24
C ALA A 280 34.41 11.93 0.79
N GLN A 281 33.19 11.61 0.33
CA GLN A 281 32.09 11.18 1.18
C GLN A 281 32.38 9.87 1.90
N ASP A 282 32.94 8.88 1.20
CA ASP A 282 33.35 7.60 1.81
C ASP A 282 34.46 7.81 2.85
N LEU A 283 35.47 8.63 2.53
CA LEU A 283 36.55 8.95 3.46
C LEU A 283 36.03 9.68 4.71
N GLU A 284 35.11 10.63 4.56
CA GLU A 284 34.48 11.33 5.68
C GLU A 284 33.67 10.36 6.55
N ALA A 285 32.88 9.48 5.93
CA ALA A 285 32.10 8.47 6.65
C ALA A 285 33.01 7.52 7.45
N GLN A 286 34.10 7.03 6.83
CA GLN A 286 35.08 6.18 7.49
C GLN A 286 35.82 6.92 8.61
N TRP A 287 36.18 8.19 8.40
CA TRP A 287 36.84 9.02 9.41
C TRP A 287 35.94 9.26 10.62
N LEU A 288 34.68 9.63 10.41
CA LEU A 288 33.68 9.80 11.47
C LEU A 288 33.43 8.49 12.23
N ALA A 289 33.33 7.36 11.51
CA ALA A 289 33.19 6.04 12.13
C ALA A 289 34.41 5.71 13.02
N ALA A 290 35.63 5.98 12.55
CA ALA A 290 36.85 5.77 13.31
C ALA A 290 36.95 6.70 14.54
N LEU A 291 36.55 7.96 14.43
CA LEU A 291 36.50 8.89 15.56
C LEU A 291 35.49 8.45 16.63
N ARG A 292 34.29 8.05 16.22
CA ARG A 292 33.27 7.51 17.14
C ARG A 292 33.74 6.24 17.84
N ALA A 293 34.47 5.37 17.16
CA ALA A 293 34.99 4.15 17.76
C ALA A 293 36.14 4.42 18.76
N ARG A 294 36.90 5.51 18.59
CA ARG A 294 38.01 5.88 19.49
C ARG A 294 37.60 6.79 20.64
N ALA A 295 36.57 7.59 20.47
CA ALA A 295 36.01 8.40 21.54
C ALA A 295 35.03 7.57 22.38
N ASP A 296 35.10 7.64 23.71
CA ASP A 296 34.14 6.99 24.62
C ASP A 296 32.82 7.77 24.62
N VAL A 297 32.14 7.79 23.47
CA VAL A 297 30.89 8.53 23.26
C VAL A 297 29.74 7.77 23.90
N ARG A 298 29.26 8.27 25.03
CA ARG A 298 28.04 7.77 25.68
C ARG A 298 26.84 8.57 25.24
N VAL A 299 25.99 7.97 24.41
CA VAL A 299 24.72 8.57 23.98
C VAL A 299 23.61 8.12 24.94
N ASN A 300 23.00 9.07 25.65
CA ASN A 300 21.82 8.79 26.47
C ASN A 300 20.57 8.72 25.57
N GLN A 301 20.28 7.53 25.04
CA GLN A 301 19.19 7.31 24.07
C GLN A 301 17.83 7.77 24.58
N ARG A 302 17.53 7.65 25.88
CA ARG A 302 16.26 8.12 26.47
C ARG A 302 16.06 9.62 26.26
N LEU A 303 17.11 10.42 26.38
CA LEU A 303 17.02 11.88 26.20
C LEU A 303 16.77 12.25 24.73
N VAL A 304 17.37 11.49 23.80
CA VAL A 304 17.22 11.72 22.35
C VAL A 304 15.81 11.36 21.89
N GLU A 305 15.26 10.25 22.35
CA GLU A 305 13.89 9.81 22.02
C GLU A 305 12.83 10.77 22.56
N THR A 306 13.07 11.39 23.73
CA THR A 306 12.15 12.38 24.33
C THR A 306 12.13 13.71 23.57
N ILE A 307 13.19 14.03 22.81
CA ILE A 307 13.30 15.28 22.02
C ILE A 307 12.84 15.06 20.56
N ALA A 308 13.02 13.85 20.01
CA ALA A 308 12.72 13.52 18.63
C ALA A 308 11.25 13.12 18.38
N GLN A 309 10.47 12.88 19.44
CA GLN A 309 9.02 12.78 19.37
C GLN A 309 8.41 14.08 19.92
N PRO A 310 7.82 14.96 19.09
CA PRO A 310 7.07 16.10 19.58
C PRO A 310 5.81 15.67 20.34
#